data_AF-A0A1S1QG39-F1
#
_entry.id   AF-A0A1S1QG39-F1
#
_cell.length_a   1.000
_cell.length_b   1.000
_cell.length_c   1.000
_cell.angle_alpha   90.00
_cell.angle_beta   90.00
_cell.angle_gamma   90.00
#
_symmetry.space_group_name_H-M   'P 1'
#
loop_
_entity.id
_entity.type
_entity.pdbx_description
1 polymer ?
#
loop_
_entity_poly.entity_id
_entity_poly.type
_entity_poly.pdbx_seq_one_letter_code
_entity_poly.pdbx_strand_id
1 'polypeptide(L)'
;MTAARLLQTAATGARVTETDAGTDAGTDAAELGETSLATARLLSTEEADEVRADVYRERPAWLDRGHAFHTLGTPSYLDLAPEARPGEYDRLAALHRPLLRNRFGRLYDRLGATLTELLAAPVRYTDTFALPGFHLWRTEAIFLRPRAPVHFDLQYQFFDWPGTVDRARVLSFTLPLRMPVAGGGLNTWDVGYESFLDAQRRGWIDGAGDLRRFHPLRYVPYTAGELVVHSGHLLHQVAPSPSVSEGDERLTLQGHGIWNADHWLLYW
;
A
#
# COMPACT_ATOMS: atom_id res chain seq x y z
N MET A 1 -9.55 11.02 17.14
CA MET A 1 -10.03 9.80 16.45
C MET A 1 -8.81 9.06 15.97
N THR A 2 -8.62 7.81 16.38
CA THR A 2 -7.42 7.02 16.12
C THR A 2 -7.35 6.60 14.65
N ALA A 3 -6.16 6.61 14.04
CA ALA A 3 -5.91 6.10 12.68
C ALA A 3 -6.45 4.65 12.46
N ALA A 4 -6.61 3.88 13.54
CA ALA A 4 -7.22 2.55 13.53
C ALA A 4 -8.71 2.51 13.16
N ARG A 5 -9.45 3.63 13.23
CA ARG A 5 -10.89 3.68 12.92
C ARG A 5 -11.21 4.03 11.47
N LEU A 6 -10.23 4.54 10.70
CA LEU A 6 -10.41 4.98 9.31
C LEU A 6 -10.31 3.84 8.28
N LEU A 7 -9.80 2.68 8.67
CA LEU A 7 -9.63 1.51 7.77
C LEU A 7 -10.78 0.48 7.89
N GLN A 8 -11.88 0.83 8.57
CA GLN A 8 -12.91 -0.14 8.98
C GLN A 8 -14.22 -0.08 8.17
N THR A 9 -14.35 0.86 7.23
CA THR A 9 -15.62 1.10 6.50
C THR A 9 -15.44 1.04 4.99
N ALA A 10 -15.19 -0.17 4.47
CA ALA A 10 -15.28 -0.46 3.05
C ALA A 10 -15.77 -1.89 2.82
N ALA A 11 -16.94 -2.23 3.38
CA ALA A 11 -17.57 -3.52 3.12
C ALA A 11 -19.10 -3.44 3.27
N THR A 12 -19.75 -2.59 2.47
CA THR A 12 -21.20 -2.69 2.30
C THR A 12 -21.64 -2.15 0.94
N GLY A 13 -21.99 -3.07 0.04
CA GLY A 13 -22.97 -2.84 -1.01
C GLY A 13 -22.45 -2.65 -2.42
N ALA A 14 -22.24 -3.75 -3.15
CA ALA A 14 -22.37 -3.76 -4.61
C ALA A 14 -22.89 -5.12 -5.07
N ARG A 15 -24.09 -5.14 -5.66
CA ARG A 15 -24.61 -6.26 -6.46
C ARG A 15 -24.02 -6.13 -7.86
N VAL A 16 -23.44 -7.21 -8.39
CA VAL A 16 -23.05 -7.31 -9.80
C VAL A 16 -23.74 -8.53 -10.40
N THR A 17 -24.38 -8.30 -11.55
CA THR A 17 -25.02 -9.28 -12.43
C THR A 17 -23.99 -9.95 -13.33
N GLU A 18 -24.10 -11.27 -13.48
CA GLU A 18 -23.32 -12.13 -14.38
C GLU A 18 -23.41 -11.70 -15.85
N THR A 19 -22.31 -11.83 -16.59
CA THR A 19 -22.32 -12.29 -17.99
C THR A 19 -20.97 -12.92 -18.37
N ASP A 20 -21.05 -13.74 -19.41
CA ASP A 20 -20.32 -14.97 -19.69
C ASP A 20 -18.92 -14.80 -20.33
N ALA A 21 -18.18 -15.91 -20.27
CA ALA A 21 -16.78 -16.06 -20.66
C ALA A 21 -16.50 -16.01 -22.18
N GLY A 22 -15.29 -15.55 -22.52
CA GLY A 22 -14.70 -15.67 -23.85
C GLY A 22 -13.17 -15.73 -23.74
N THR A 23 -12.61 -16.89 -24.02
CA THR A 23 -11.18 -17.23 -24.09
C THR A 23 -10.49 -16.52 -25.26
N ASP A 24 -9.27 -15.98 -25.05
CA ASP A 24 -8.18 -16.20 -26.00
C ASP A 24 -6.80 -15.98 -25.37
N ALA A 25 -5.83 -16.75 -25.89
CA ALA A 25 -4.47 -16.87 -25.40
C ALA A 25 -3.56 -15.71 -25.86
N GLY A 26 -2.68 -15.25 -24.97
CA GLY A 26 -1.67 -14.26 -25.33
C GLY A 26 -0.69 -13.93 -24.20
N THR A 27 0.53 -14.45 -24.34
CA THR A 27 1.79 -13.98 -23.72
C THR A 27 1.76 -13.74 -22.20
N ASP A 28 2.08 -14.79 -21.44
CA ASP A 28 2.24 -14.75 -19.99
C ASP A 28 3.40 -13.82 -19.57
N ALA A 29 3.08 -12.54 -19.38
CA ALA A 29 3.71 -11.76 -18.32
C ALA A 29 3.39 -12.48 -17.00
N ALA A 30 4.40 -12.76 -16.17
CA ALA A 30 4.23 -13.54 -14.95
C ALA A 30 3.03 -13.02 -14.13
N GLU A 31 1.94 -13.79 -14.09
CA GLU A 31 0.74 -13.39 -13.38
C GLU A 31 1.07 -13.30 -11.89
N LEU A 32 0.95 -12.10 -11.33
CA LEU A 32 0.93 -11.92 -9.88
C LEU A 32 -0.32 -12.62 -9.34
N GLY A 33 -0.15 -13.82 -8.81
CA GLY A 33 -1.24 -14.52 -8.12
C GLY A 33 -1.74 -13.71 -6.91
N GLU A 34 -2.99 -13.97 -6.48
CA GLU A 34 -3.66 -13.23 -5.40
C GLU A 34 -2.88 -13.18 -4.08
N THR A 35 -2.01 -14.15 -3.81
CA THR A 35 -1.18 -14.24 -2.59
C THR A 35 0.31 -14.03 -2.83
N SER A 36 0.68 -13.53 -4.01
CA SER A 36 2.06 -13.26 -4.39
C SER A 36 2.75 -12.25 -3.45
N LEU A 37 4.02 -12.52 -3.14
CA LEU A 37 4.90 -11.65 -2.37
C LEU A 37 6.35 -11.81 -2.87
N ALA A 38 7.02 -10.70 -3.11
CA ALA A 38 8.40 -10.63 -3.56
C ALA A 38 9.16 -9.49 -2.87
N THR A 39 10.48 -9.59 -2.86
CA THR A 39 11.36 -8.52 -2.39
C THR A 39 12.43 -8.19 -3.42
N ALA A 40 12.87 -6.93 -3.44
CA ALA A 40 13.95 -6.47 -4.30
C ALA A 40 14.78 -5.38 -3.59
N ARG A 41 16.11 -5.45 -3.72
CA ARG A 41 16.98 -4.38 -3.20
C ARG A 41 16.83 -3.14 -4.08
N LEU A 42 16.23 -2.08 -3.54
CA LEU A 42 16.03 -0.83 -4.26
C LEU A 42 17.05 0.23 -3.87
N LEU A 43 17.44 0.34 -2.59
CA LEU A 43 18.43 1.32 -2.12
C LEU A 43 19.48 0.63 -1.25
N SER A 44 20.71 1.15 -1.23
CA SER A 44 21.66 0.88 -0.14
C SER A 44 21.13 1.46 1.19
N THR A 45 21.80 1.16 2.30
CA THR A 45 21.43 1.73 3.60
C THR A 45 21.71 3.24 3.62
N GLU A 46 22.82 3.65 3.02
CA GLU A 46 23.23 5.05 2.87
C GLU A 46 22.23 5.81 1.98
N GLU A 47 21.85 5.22 0.85
CA GLU A 47 20.83 5.80 -0.04
C GLU A 47 19.47 5.93 0.66
N ALA A 48 19.08 4.96 1.50
CA ALA A 48 17.85 5.03 2.29
C ALA A 48 17.91 6.17 3.33
N ASP A 49 19.05 6.37 3.98
CA ASP A 49 19.28 7.48 4.92
C ASP A 49 19.29 8.85 4.20
N GLU A 50 19.80 8.94 2.98
CA GLU A 50 19.73 10.14 2.14
C GLU A 50 18.27 10.49 1.78
N VAL A 51 17.49 9.51 1.32
CA VAL A 51 16.06 9.73 1.02
C VAL A 51 15.31 10.12 2.29
N ARG A 52 15.62 9.51 3.44
CA ARG A 52 15.07 9.92 4.73
C ARG A 52 15.38 11.38 5.04
N ALA A 53 16.63 11.82 4.86
CA ALA A 53 17.00 13.21 5.09
C ALA A 53 16.20 14.16 4.18
N ASP A 54 15.97 13.78 2.92
CA ASP A 54 15.13 14.52 1.97
C ASP A 54 13.68 14.64 2.45
N VAL A 55 13.09 13.54 2.94
CA VAL A 55 11.75 13.55 3.51
C VAL A 55 11.66 14.53 4.69
N TYR A 56 12.68 14.57 5.56
CA TYR A 56 12.76 15.50 6.69
C TYR A 56 12.97 16.96 6.28
N ARG A 57 13.60 17.23 5.14
CA ARG A 57 13.66 18.60 4.59
C ARG A 57 12.29 19.12 4.21
N GLU A 58 11.41 18.23 3.76
CA GLU A 58 10.02 18.55 3.39
C GLU A 58 9.06 18.50 4.59
N ARG A 59 9.56 18.54 5.83
CA ARG A 59 8.72 18.57 7.05
C ARG A 59 7.61 19.63 7.05
N PRO A 60 7.80 20.85 6.53
CA PRO A 60 6.71 21.84 6.42
C PRO A 60 5.53 21.38 5.55
N ALA A 61 5.73 20.40 4.66
CA ALA A 61 4.70 19.84 3.79
C ALA A 61 4.08 18.55 4.34
N TRP A 62 4.47 18.10 5.54
CA TRP A 62 3.86 16.91 6.13
C TRP A 62 2.43 17.20 6.58
N LEU A 63 1.53 16.26 6.31
CA LEU A 63 0.17 16.26 6.84
C LEU A 63 0.15 15.47 8.15
N ASP A 64 -0.28 16.12 9.24
CA ASP A 64 -0.53 15.46 10.51
C ASP A 64 -1.78 14.58 10.41
N ARG A 65 -1.61 13.29 10.72
CA ARG A 65 -2.68 12.27 10.71
C ARG A 65 -3.08 11.85 12.13
N GLY A 66 -2.55 12.54 13.14
CA GLY A 66 -2.79 12.32 14.56
C GLY A 66 -1.87 11.26 15.17
N HIS A 67 -1.74 11.30 16.50
CA HIS A 67 -0.96 10.34 17.27
C HIS A 67 0.50 10.18 16.81
N ALA A 68 1.14 11.30 16.45
CA ALA A 68 2.52 11.33 15.95
C ALA A 68 2.76 10.52 14.65
N PHE A 69 1.68 10.25 13.91
CA PHE A 69 1.72 9.71 12.55
C PHE A 69 1.48 10.85 11.55
N HIS A 70 2.34 10.91 10.53
CA HIS A 70 2.26 11.91 9.46
C HIS A 70 2.35 11.23 8.10
N THR A 71 1.89 11.93 7.07
CA THR A 71 2.12 11.56 5.68
C THR A 71 2.82 12.70 4.93
N LEU A 72 3.74 12.38 4.03
CA LEU A 72 4.16 13.28 2.96
C LEU A 72 3.58 12.76 1.64
N GLY A 73 2.63 13.50 1.08
CA GLY A 73 1.72 13.05 0.01
C GLY A 73 0.32 12.72 0.52
N THR A 74 -0.48 12.07 -0.33
CA THR A 74 -1.94 11.97 -0.18
C THR A 74 -2.41 10.51 -0.36
N PRO A 75 -2.47 9.71 0.71
CA PRO A 75 -2.99 8.34 0.65
C PRO A 75 -4.51 8.32 0.44
N SER A 76 -4.96 7.60 -0.59
CA SER A 76 -6.37 7.49 -0.97
C SER A 76 -7.25 6.88 0.11
N TYR A 77 -6.75 5.92 0.89
CA TYR A 77 -7.52 5.29 1.96
C TYR A 77 -7.84 6.25 3.13
N LEU A 78 -7.20 7.43 3.22
CA LEU A 78 -7.56 8.49 4.16
C LEU A 78 -8.33 9.63 3.51
N ASP A 79 -7.91 10.01 2.30
CA ASP A 79 -8.33 11.27 1.69
C ASP A 79 -9.39 11.10 0.59
N LEU A 80 -9.62 9.87 0.11
CA LEU A 80 -10.62 9.51 -0.91
C LEU A 80 -11.65 8.47 -0.39
N ALA A 81 -11.49 7.97 0.83
CA ALA A 81 -12.44 7.04 1.45
C ALA A 81 -13.86 7.65 1.55
N PRO A 82 -14.92 6.85 1.69
CA PRO A 82 -16.31 7.34 1.71
C PRO A 82 -16.59 8.43 2.74
N GLU A 83 -15.87 8.46 3.86
CA GLU A 83 -16.01 9.46 4.93
C GLU A 83 -15.16 10.72 4.71
N ALA A 84 -14.33 10.74 3.65
CA ALA A 84 -13.46 11.87 3.35
C ALA A 84 -14.25 13.08 2.85
N ARG A 85 -13.63 14.26 2.94
CA ARG A 85 -14.23 15.50 2.42
C ARG A 85 -14.20 15.47 0.89
N PRO A 86 -15.33 15.70 0.19
CA PRO A 86 -15.35 15.71 -1.27
C PRO A 86 -14.31 16.66 -1.87
N GLY A 87 -13.55 16.18 -2.87
CA GLY A 87 -12.50 16.94 -3.57
C GLY A 87 -11.20 17.17 -2.78
N GLU A 88 -11.12 16.71 -1.53
CA GLU A 88 -9.91 16.91 -0.71
C GLU A 88 -8.73 16.08 -1.22
N TYR A 89 -8.97 14.84 -1.67
CA TYR A 89 -7.95 14.02 -2.32
C TYR A 89 -7.33 14.75 -3.51
N ASP A 90 -8.14 15.22 -4.46
CA ASP A 90 -7.66 15.86 -5.68
C ASP A 90 -6.87 17.12 -5.36
N ARG A 91 -7.35 17.93 -4.41
CA ARG A 91 -6.68 19.14 -3.95
C ARG A 91 -5.31 18.84 -3.36
N LEU A 92 -5.22 17.85 -2.46
CA LEU A 92 -3.98 17.46 -1.79
C LEU A 92 -3.02 16.76 -2.75
N ALA A 93 -3.52 15.92 -3.65
CA ALA A 93 -2.73 15.27 -4.69
C ALA A 93 -2.12 16.32 -5.64
N ALA A 94 -2.91 17.28 -6.12
CA ALA A 94 -2.42 18.37 -6.97
C ALA A 94 -1.34 19.22 -6.28
N LEU A 95 -1.45 19.42 -4.96
CA LEU A 95 -0.46 20.14 -4.16
C LEU A 95 0.84 19.34 -3.99
N HIS A 96 0.76 18.05 -3.65
CA HIS A 96 1.94 17.25 -3.33
C HIS A 96 2.66 16.69 -4.56
N ARG A 97 1.96 16.41 -5.67
CA ARG A 97 2.55 15.79 -6.85
C ARG A 97 3.78 16.55 -7.38
N PRO A 98 3.76 17.89 -7.59
CA PRO A 98 4.93 18.62 -8.06
C PRO A 98 6.09 18.57 -7.06
N LEU A 99 5.80 18.72 -5.76
CA LEU A 99 6.80 18.63 -4.70
C LEU A 99 7.47 17.24 -4.72
N LEU A 100 6.66 16.18 -4.71
CA LEU A 100 7.14 14.81 -4.69
C LEU A 100 7.97 14.49 -5.94
N ARG A 101 7.49 14.88 -7.12
CA ARG A 101 8.20 14.64 -8.38
C ARG A 101 9.52 15.41 -8.45
N ASN A 102 9.54 16.65 -7.99
CA ASN A 102 10.76 17.47 -7.97
C ASN A 102 11.80 16.92 -6.98
N ARG A 103 11.37 16.55 -5.76
CA ARG A 103 12.30 16.07 -4.72
C ARG A 103 12.73 14.63 -4.91
N PHE A 104 11.80 13.75 -5.27
CA PHE A 104 11.99 12.29 -5.27
C PHE A 104 11.93 11.68 -6.67
N GLY A 105 12.01 12.49 -7.74
CA GLY A 105 11.96 12.01 -9.13
C GLY A 105 12.90 10.85 -9.42
N ARG A 106 14.17 10.96 -8.98
CA ARG A 106 15.17 9.87 -9.13
C ARG A 106 14.78 8.58 -8.40
N LEU A 107 14.18 8.70 -7.22
CA LEU A 107 13.68 7.55 -6.46
C LEU A 107 12.52 6.89 -7.21
N TYR A 108 11.60 7.68 -7.75
CA TYR A 108 10.49 7.17 -8.55
C TYR A 108 10.98 6.50 -9.85
N ASP A 109 11.94 7.08 -10.55
CA ASP A 109 12.47 6.47 -11.77
C ASP A 109 13.10 5.09 -11.48
N ARG A 110 13.84 4.98 -10.36
CA ARG A 110 14.40 3.71 -9.89
C ARG A 110 13.32 2.72 -9.46
N LEU A 111 12.31 3.17 -8.70
CA LEU A 111 11.18 2.34 -8.29
C LEU A 111 10.41 1.79 -9.49
N GLY A 112 10.10 2.63 -10.48
CA GLY A 112 9.41 2.21 -11.70
C GLY A 112 10.21 1.19 -12.50
N ALA A 113 11.54 1.38 -12.63
CA ALA A 113 12.42 0.41 -13.28
C ALA A 113 12.46 -0.93 -12.52
N THR A 114 12.69 -0.90 -11.21
CA THR A 114 12.71 -2.11 -10.37
C THR A 114 11.38 -2.87 -10.42
N LEU A 115 10.24 -2.16 -10.37
CA LEU A 115 8.93 -2.81 -10.51
C LEU A 115 8.72 -3.36 -11.92
N THR A 116 9.19 -2.68 -12.97
CA THR A 116 9.08 -3.18 -14.34
C THR A 116 9.83 -4.51 -14.51
N GLU A 117 11.03 -4.60 -13.96
CA GLU A 117 11.82 -5.83 -13.95
C GLU A 117 11.15 -6.93 -13.12
N LEU A 118 10.72 -6.61 -11.89
CA LEU A 118 10.13 -7.58 -10.97
C LEU A 118 8.81 -8.16 -11.48
N LEU A 119 8.01 -7.33 -12.14
CA LEU A 119 6.67 -7.69 -12.64
C LEU A 119 6.69 -8.20 -14.09
N ALA A 120 7.86 -8.14 -14.76
CA ALA A 120 8.01 -8.44 -16.18
C ALA A 120 6.97 -7.72 -17.06
N ALA A 121 6.61 -6.49 -16.70
CA ALA A 121 5.58 -5.71 -17.36
C ALA A 121 5.81 -4.20 -17.19
N PRO A 122 5.36 -3.35 -18.14
CA PRO A 122 5.55 -1.90 -18.03
C PRO A 122 4.88 -1.32 -16.78
N VAL A 123 5.55 -0.37 -16.14
CA VAL A 123 5.04 0.37 -14.97
C VAL A 123 5.04 1.86 -15.27
N ARG A 124 3.93 2.53 -14.95
CA ARG A 124 3.76 3.97 -15.13
C ARG A 124 3.18 4.60 -13.87
N TYR A 125 3.48 5.86 -13.66
CA TYR A 125 2.81 6.67 -12.65
C TYR A 125 1.54 7.27 -13.25
N THR A 126 0.47 7.34 -12.46
CA THR A 126 -0.72 8.12 -12.81
C THR A 126 -0.39 9.59 -13.04
N ASP A 127 -1.04 10.19 -14.04
CA ASP A 127 -0.97 11.62 -14.33
C ASP A 127 -1.89 12.47 -13.45
N THR A 128 -2.92 11.85 -12.86
CA THR A 128 -4.01 12.54 -12.13
C THR A 128 -4.00 12.28 -10.64
N PHE A 129 -3.76 11.05 -10.19
CA PHE A 129 -3.90 10.67 -8.78
C PHE A 129 -2.63 10.93 -7.97
N ALA A 130 -2.65 10.76 -6.65
CA ALA A 130 -1.45 10.94 -5.83
C ALA A 130 -0.32 9.99 -6.26
N LEU A 131 0.91 10.48 -6.23
CA LEU A 131 2.09 9.63 -6.38
C LEU A 131 2.29 8.82 -5.08
N PRO A 132 2.97 7.65 -5.15
CA PRO A 132 3.43 6.93 -3.97
C PRO A 132 4.13 7.88 -3.01
N GLY A 133 3.77 7.83 -1.73
CA GLY A 133 4.25 8.80 -0.74
C GLY A 133 4.67 8.14 0.55
N PHE A 134 4.93 8.96 1.57
CA PHE A 134 5.65 8.51 2.75
C PHE A 134 4.74 8.43 3.96
N HIS A 135 4.85 7.32 4.69
CA HIS A 135 4.34 7.18 6.06
C HIS A 135 5.45 7.42 7.07
N LEU A 136 5.18 8.31 8.02
CA LEU A 136 6.13 8.71 9.05
C LEU A 136 5.53 8.49 10.43
N TRP A 137 5.98 7.43 11.09
CA TRP A 137 5.52 7.03 12.41
C TRP A 137 6.62 7.37 13.40
N ARG A 138 6.36 8.32 14.28
CA ARG A 138 7.28 8.59 15.41
C ARG A 138 7.11 7.55 16.50
N THR A 139 8.02 7.55 17.47
CA THR A 139 8.09 6.57 18.56
C THR A 139 6.73 6.27 19.19
N GLU A 140 5.91 7.29 19.44
CA GLU A 140 4.60 7.18 20.09
C GLU A 140 3.51 6.55 19.20
N ALA A 141 3.70 6.58 17.88
CA ALA A 141 2.78 6.03 16.90
C ALA A 141 3.04 4.54 16.62
N ILE A 142 4.26 4.06 16.86
CA ILE A 142 4.67 2.70 16.48
C ILE A 142 3.90 1.65 17.29
N PHE A 143 3.30 0.70 16.59
CA PHE A 143 2.55 -0.38 17.22
C PHE A 143 3.47 -1.34 17.98
N LEU A 144 3.25 -1.49 19.28
CA LEU A 144 3.89 -2.52 20.13
C LEU A 144 3.07 -3.82 20.22
N ARG A 145 1.86 -3.81 19.68
CA ARG A 145 0.91 -4.94 19.67
C ARG A 145 0.20 -4.95 18.31
N PRO A 146 -0.33 -6.09 17.83
CA PRO A 146 -0.98 -6.19 16.54
C PRO A 146 -2.36 -5.50 16.53
N ARG A 147 -2.34 -4.17 16.64
CA ARG A 147 -3.52 -3.28 16.67
C ARG A 147 -3.82 -2.62 15.34
N ALA A 148 -2.89 -2.69 14.38
CA ALA A 148 -3.16 -2.31 13.00
C ALA A 148 -4.35 -3.12 12.46
N PRO A 149 -5.22 -2.56 11.62
CA PRO A 149 -6.26 -3.33 10.98
C PRO A 149 -5.68 -4.43 10.08
N VAL A 150 -6.33 -5.59 10.09
CA VAL A 150 -6.04 -6.70 9.17
C VAL A 150 -6.97 -6.53 7.99
N HIS A 151 -6.42 -6.40 6.79
CA HIS A 151 -7.17 -5.91 5.63
C HIS A 151 -6.61 -6.41 4.29
N PHE A 152 -7.36 -6.08 3.25
CA PHE A 152 -6.98 -6.11 1.84
C PHE A 152 -6.95 -4.66 1.34
N ASP A 153 -6.13 -4.38 0.33
CA ASP A 153 -6.00 -3.06 -0.25
C ASP A 153 -7.05 -2.85 -1.36
N LEU A 154 -8.17 -2.26 -0.98
CA LEU A 154 -9.35 -2.07 -1.84
C LEU A 154 -9.56 -0.62 -2.30
N GLN A 155 -8.64 0.28 -1.98
CA GLN A 155 -8.75 1.71 -2.29
C GLN A 155 -8.91 2.01 -3.80
N TYR A 156 -8.50 1.10 -4.69
CA TYR A 156 -8.74 1.23 -6.14
C TYR A 156 -10.23 1.35 -6.50
N GLN A 157 -11.14 0.89 -5.63
CA GLN A 157 -12.57 0.93 -5.85
C GLN A 157 -13.14 2.36 -5.77
N PHE A 158 -12.41 3.29 -5.16
CA PHE A 158 -12.85 4.68 -4.98
C PHE A 158 -12.43 5.61 -6.13
N PHE A 159 -11.71 5.09 -7.13
CA PHE A 159 -11.20 5.89 -8.24
C PHE A 159 -12.03 5.72 -9.51
N ASP A 160 -12.24 6.85 -10.19
CA ASP A 160 -12.68 6.89 -11.58
C ASP A 160 -11.46 6.74 -12.50
N TRP A 161 -11.12 5.50 -12.82
CA TRP A 161 -9.92 5.19 -13.59
C TRP A 161 -9.98 5.69 -15.04
N PRO A 162 -8.86 6.18 -15.60
CA PRO A 162 -8.76 6.45 -17.03
C PRO A 162 -8.75 5.11 -17.80
N GLY A 163 -9.89 4.71 -18.34
CA GLY A 163 -10.05 3.49 -19.12
C GLY A 163 -10.37 2.25 -18.29
N THR A 164 -10.27 1.08 -18.91
CA THR A 164 -10.60 -0.20 -18.28
C THR A 164 -9.43 -0.73 -17.48
N VAL A 165 -9.62 -0.84 -16.16
CA VAL A 165 -8.67 -1.47 -15.25
C VAL A 165 -9.09 -2.89 -14.90
N ASP A 166 -8.11 -3.75 -14.71
CA ASP A 166 -8.30 -5.11 -14.22
C ASP A 166 -8.25 -5.10 -12.69
N ARG A 167 -9.42 -5.31 -12.08
CA ARG A 167 -9.60 -5.26 -10.63
C ARG A 167 -9.13 -6.53 -9.90
N ALA A 168 -8.80 -7.60 -10.63
CA ALA A 168 -8.18 -8.80 -10.06
C ALA A 168 -6.66 -8.66 -9.96
N ARG A 169 -6.05 -7.74 -10.72
CA ARG A 169 -4.62 -7.46 -10.70
C ARG A 169 -4.34 -6.14 -10.00
N VAL A 170 -4.17 -6.25 -8.68
CA VAL A 170 -3.83 -5.13 -7.80
C VAL A 170 -2.52 -5.40 -7.07
N LEU A 171 -1.73 -4.34 -6.90
CA LEU A 171 -0.38 -4.37 -6.37
C LEU A 171 -0.29 -3.45 -5.16
N SER A 172 0.47 -3.86 -4.17
CA SER A 172 0.90 -3.02 -3.06
C SER A 172 2.39 -3.15 -2.87
N PHE A 173 3.04 -2.04 -2.54
CA PHE A 173 4.47 -2.07 -2.26
C PHE A 173 4.83 -1.13 -1.11
N THR A 174 5.88 -1.53 -0.39
CA THR A 174 6.47 -0.74 0.68
C THR A 174 7.98 -0.77 0.54
N LEU A 175 8.58 0.41 0.50
CA LEU A 175 10.03 0.60 0.63
C LEU A 175 10.33 1.19 2.01
N PRO A 176 10.86 0.39 2.95
CA PRO A 176 11.33 0.88 4.23
C PRO A 176 12.56 1.76 4.03
N LEU A 177 12.57 2.94 4.66
CA LEU A 177 13.74 3.83 4.70
C LEU A 177 14.36 3.83 6.10
N ARG A 178 13.52 3.71 7.12
CA ARG A 178 13.94 3.54 8.51
C ARG A 178 12.95 2.66 9.25
N MET A 179 13.46 1.78 10.11
CA MET A 179 12.67 0.94 10.99
C MET A 179 13.10 1.18 12.45
N PRO A 180 12.21 0.88 13.42
CA PRO A 180 12.60 0.81 14.83
C PRO A 180 13.76 -0.17 15.01
N VAL A 181 14.61 0.06 16.02
CA VAL A 181 15.78 -0.80 16.27
C VAL A 181 15.39 -2.27 16.51
N ALA A 182 14.25 -2.49 17.17
CA ALA A 182 13.73 -3.84 17.41
C ALA A 182 13.03 -4.46 16.18
N GLY A 183 12.99 -3.74 15.07
CA GLY A 183 12.41 -4.18 13.80
C GLY A 183 10.94 -3.81 13.63
N GLY A 184 10.28 -4.56 12.75
CA GLY A 184 8.92 -4.33 12.30
C GLY A 184 8.80 -4.82 10.85
N GLY A 185 7.59 -4.82 10.31
CA GLY A 185 7.39 -5.30 8.95
C GLY A 185 5.95 -5.48 8.56
N LEU A 186 5.68 -6.60 7.89
CA LEU A 186 4.38 -6.99 7.39
C LEU A 186 4.00 -8.36 7.97
N ASN A 187 2.81 -8.45 8.52
CA ASN A 187 2.16 -9.72 8.81
C ASN A 187 1.27 -10.06 7.62
N THR A 188 1.36 -11.30 7.14
CA THR A 188 0.55 -11.82 6.03
C THR A 188 -0.10 -13.13 6.43
N TRP A 189 -1.21 -13.44 5.77
CA TRP A 189 -1.91 -14.71 5.85
C TRP A 189 -2.17 -15.16 4.42
N ASP A 190 -1.83 -16.41 4.09
CA ASP A 190 -1.95 -16.94 2.72
C ASP A 190 -3.42 -17.20 2.37
N VAL A 191 -4.12 -16.10 2.10
CA VAL A 191 -5.53 -16.04 1.73
C VAL A 191 -5.79 -14.75 0.93
N GLY A 192 -6.47 -14.92 -0.20
CA GLY A 192 -6.85 -13.86 -1.12
C GLY A 192 -8.21 -13.23 -0.81
N TYR A 193 -8.51 -12.12 -1.48
CA TYR A 193 -9.77 -11.40 -1.33
C TYR A 193 -10.98 -12.21 -1.82
N GLU A 194 -10.86 -13.00 -2.89
CA GLU A 194 -11.96 -13.83 -3.38
C GLU A 194 -12.34 -14.94 -2.38
N SER A 195 -11.35 -15.50 -1.69
CA SER A 195 -11.58 -16.48 -0.62
C SER A 195 -12.27 -15.84 0.59
N PHE A 196 -11.93 -14.58 0.91
CA PHE A 196 -12.65 -13.79 1.91
C PHE A 196 -14.13 -13.61 1.50
N LEU A 197 -14.41 -13.22 0.26
CA LEU A 197 -15.77 -13.02 -0.23
C LEU A 197 -16.59 -14.33 -0.19
N ASP A 198 -15.99 -15.47 -0.55
CA ASP A 198 -16.66 -16.76 -0.47
C ASP A 198 -17.00 -17.16 0.98
N ALA A 199 -16.04 -17.03 1.89
CA ALA A 199 -16.27 -17.31 3.31
C ALA A 199 -17.34 -16.42 3.93
N GLN A 200 -17.37 -15.12 3.55
CA GLN A 200 -18.37 -14.17 4.00
C GLN A 200 -19.77 -14.52 3.44
N ARG A 201 -19.89 -14.85 2.14
CA ARG A 201 -21.17 -15.28 1.53
C ARG A 201 -21.74 -16.53 2.20
N ARG A 202 -20.88 -17.43 2.68
CA ARG A 202 -21.27 -18.64 3.41
C ARG A 202 -21.58 -18.39 4.89
N GLY A 203 -21.37 -17.17 5.39
CA GLY A 203 -21.59 -16.81 6.79
C GLY A 203 -20.59 -17.44 7.76
N TRP A 204 -19.38 -17.79 7.29
CA TRP A 204 -18.35 -18.38 8.13
C TRP A 204 -17.55 -17.35 8.94
N ILE A 205 -17.54 -16.10 8.47
CA ILE A 205 -16.78 -14.98 9.03
C ILE A 205 -17.59 -13.69 8.96
N ASP A 206 -17.33 -12.76 9.86
CA ASP A 206 -17.95 -11.43 9.87
C ASP A 206 -17.03 -10.38 9.21
N GLY A 207 -15.70 -10.58 9.28
CA GLY A 207 -14.73 -9.69 8.65
C GLY A 207 -13.37 -10.32 8.39
N ALA A 208 -12.51 -9.59 7.68
CA ALA A 208 -11.20 -10.07 7.24
C ALA A 208 -10.31 -10.57 8.40
N GLY A 209 -10.46 -9.98 9.59
CA GLY A 209 -9.73 -10.40 10.79
C GLY A 209 -10.03 -11.82 11.27
N ASP A 210 -11.20 -12.39 10.93
CA ASP A 210 -11.56 -13.76 11.33
C ASP A 210 -10.79 -14.82 10.56
N LEU A 211 -10.31 -14.51 9.35
CA LEU A 211 -9.49 -15.41 8.55
C LEU A 211 -8.18 -15.81 9.25
N ARG A 212 -7.73 -15.00 10.20
CA ARG A 212 -6.55 -15.30 11.05
C ARG A 212 -6.70 -16.58 11.88
N ARG A 213 -7.93 -17.08 12.06
CA ARG A 213 -8.22 -18.33 12.78
C ARG A 213 -7.94 -19.56 11.92
N PHE A 214 -7.92 -19.40 10.60
CA PHE A 214 -7.84 -20.49 9.63
C PHE A 214 -6.53 -20.51 8.84
N HIS A 215 -5.84 -19.38 8.76
CA HIS A 215 -4.59 -19.24 8.01
C HIS A 215 -3.41 -18.98 8.96
N PRO A 216 -2.24 -19.58 8.73
CA PRO A 216 -1.06 -19.33 9.54
C PRO A 216 -0.53 -17.92 9.32
N LEU A 217 -0.06 -17.28 10.40
CA LEU A 217 0.65 -16.01 10.32
C LEU A 217 2.02 -16.21 9.69
N ARG A 218 2.33 -15.43 8.66
CA ARG A 218 3.69 -15.25 8.12
C ARG A 218 4.17 -13.83 8.37
N TYR A 219 5.27 -13.71 9.11
CA TYR A 219 5.96 -12.44 9.33
C TYR A 219 7.02 -12.20 8.25
N VAL A 220 6.99 -11.01 7.66
CA VAL A 220 7.96 -10.53 6.68
C VAL A 220 8.66 -9.32 7.29
N PRO A 221 9.93 -9.46 7.73
CA PRO A 221 10.67 -8.35 8.31
C PRO A 221 10.98 -7.30 7.24
N TYR A 222 10.96 -6.04 7.62
CA TYR A 222 11.35 -4.95 6.75
C TYR A 222 12.81 -4.57 6.98
N THR A 223 13.55 -4.47 5.87
CA THR A 223 14.93 -4.01 5.84
C THR A 223 14.99 -2.68 5.09
N ALA A 224 15.68 -1.68 5.65
CA ALA A 224 15.83 -0.38 4.99
C ALA A 224 16.47 -0.54 3.59
N GLY A 225 15.83 0.05 2.58
CA GLY A 225 16.23 -0.03 1.18
C GLY A 225 15.77 -1.29 0.42
N GLU A 226 15.13 -2.25 1.10
CA GLU A 226 14.55 -3.43 0.44
C GLU A 226 13.06 -3.22 0.17
N LEU A 227 12.69 -3.13 -1.11
CA LEU A 227 11.31 -3.03 -1.55
C LEU A 227 10.60 -4.35 -1.28
N VAL A 228 9.48 -4.30 -0.58
CA VAL A 228 8.54 -5.42 -0.43
C VAL A 228 7.34 -5.16 -1.33
N VAL A 229 7.00 -6.14 -2.16
CA VAL A 229 5.91 -6.06 -3.13
C VAL A 229 5.00 -7.26 -2.91
N HIS A 230 3.69 -7.02 -2.87
CA HIS A 230 2.70 -8.09 -2.75
C HIS A 230 1.42 -7.74 -3.50
N SER A 231 0.59 -8.75 -3.76
CA SER A 231 -0.78 -8.53 -4.22
C SER A 231 -1.54 -7.67 -3.21
N GLY A 232 -2.28 -6.65 -3.69
CA GLY A 232 -3.18 -5.87 -2.84
C GLY A 232 -4.32 -6.71 -2.25
N HIS A 233 -4.60 -7.86 -2.86
CA HIS A 233 -5.59 -8.84 -2.39
C HIS A 233 -5.02 -9.90 -1.44
N LEU A 234 -3.75 -9.83 -1.06
CA LEU A 234 -3.20 -10.66 0.01
C LEU A 234 -3.65 -10.11 1.38
N LEU A 235 -4.19 -10.96 2.26
CA LEU A 235 -4.57 -10.54 3.61
C LEU A 235 -3.33 -10.15 4.42
N HIS A 236 -3.29 -8.92 4.91
CA HIS A 236 -2.11 -8.41 5.58
C HIS A 236 -2.41 -7.39 6.68
N GLN A 237 -1.36 -7.05 7.43
CA GLN A 237 -1.39 -6.11 8.54
C GLN A 237 0.03 -5.54 8.75
N VAL A 238 0.14 -4.26 9.10
CA VAL A 238 1.41 -3.71 9.59
C VAL A 238 1.84 -4.48 10.85
N ALA A 239 3.00 -5.14 10.79
CA ALA A 239 3.50 -5.91 11.92
C ALA A 239 3.97 -4.95 13.03
N PRO A 240 3.66 -5.25 14.30
CA PRO A 240 4.16 -4.46 15.41
C PRO A 240 5.69 -4.59 15.56
N SER A 241 6.31 -3.59 16.17
CA SER A 241 7.66 -3.72 16.69
C SER A 241 7.62 -4.42 18.07
N PRO A 242 8.55 -5.35 18.38
CA PRO A 242 8.63 -5.98 19.70
C PRO A 242 8.84 -4.98 20.85
N SER A 243 9.60 -3.90 20.59
CA SER A 243 9.83 -2.80 21.51
C SER A 243 10.11 -1.51 20.73
N VAL A 244 10.10 -0.36 21.42
CA VAL A 244 10.50 0.93 20.85
C VAL A 244 11.44 1.64 21.83
N SER A 245 12.43 2.32 21.29
CA SER A 245 13.38 3.16 22.00
C SER A 245 13.10 4.64 21.70
N GLU A 246 13.55 5.54 22.56
CA GLU A 246 13.49 6.97 22.27
C GLU A 246 14.20 7.28 20.95
N GLY A 247 13.52 8.02 20.07
CA GLY A 247 14.03 8.36 18.73
C GLY A 247 13.77 7.29 17.66
N ASP A 248 13.17 6.15 18.00
CA ASP A 248 12.70 5.21 16.99
C ASP A 248 11.64 5.85 16.10
N GLU A 249 11.71 5.50 14.82
CA GLU A 249 10.71 5.84 13.84
C GLU A 249 10.50 4.68 12.85
N ARG A 250 9.33 4.64 12.24
CA ARG A 250 9.06 3.81 11.06
C ARG A 250 8.74 4.76 9.91
N LEU A 251 9.69 4.86 8.98
CA LEU A 251 9.60 5.67 7.78
C LEU A 251 9.58 4.77 6.55
N THR A 252 8.52 4.84 5.76
CA THR A 252 8.34 4.02 4.57
C THR A 252 7.79 4.83 3.41
N LEU A 253 8.31 4.65 2.19
CA LEU A 253 7.59 4.99 0.97
C LEU A 253 6.59 3.86 0.66
N GLN A 254 5.34 4.19 0.38
CA GLN A 254 4.30 3.22 0.04
C GLN A 254 3.50 3.69 -1.17
N GLY A 255 2.91 2.72 -1.86
CA GLY A 255 2.01 2.95 -2.96
C GLY A 255 1.34 1.66 -3.39
N HIS A 256 0.44 1.83 -4.35
CA HIS A 256 -0.34 0.76 -4.93
C HIS A 256 -0.21 0.79 -6.44
N GLY A 257 -0.60 -0.31 -7.08
CA GLY A 257 -0.70 -0.42 -8.53
C GLY A 257 -1.98 -1.12 -8.93
N ILE A 258 -2.52 -0.76 -10.08
CA ILE A 258 -3.60 -1.50 -10.73
C ILE A 258 -3.24 -1.74 -12.19
N TRP A 259 -3.59 -2.90 -12.71
CA TRP A 259 -3.36 -3.18 -14.11
C TRP A 259 -4.35 -2.42 -15.00
N ASN A 260 -3.83 -1.70 -15.99
CA ASN A 260 -4.61 -0.96 -16.99
C ASN A 260 -4.13 -1.36 -18.39
N ALA A 261 -4.98 -2.09 -19.11
CA ALA A 261 -4.73 -2.65 -20.44
C ALA A 261 -3.46 -3.50 -20.56
N ASP A 262 -2.28 -2.88 -20.60
CA ASP A 262 -0.97 -3.47 -20.87
C ASP A 262 0.13 -3.05 -19.87
N HIS A 263 -0.21 -2.29 -18.82
CA HIS A 263 0.76 -1.79 -17.85
C HIS A 263 0.18 -1.65 -16.44
N TRP A 264 1.07 -1.58 -15.45
CA TRP A 264 0.74 -1.19 -14.08
C TRP A 264 0.67 0.33 -13.96
N LEU A 265 -0.43 0.85 -13.42
CA LEU A 265 -0.56 2.25 -13.04
C LEU A 265 -0.37 2.41 -11.53
N LEU A 266 0.71 3.10 -11.14
CA LEU A 266 1.03 3.37 -9.75
C LEU A 266 0.32 4.62 -9.24
N TYR A 267 -0.19 4.52 -8.02
CA TYR A 267 -0.93 5.57 -7.32
C TYR A 267 -0.77 5.41 -5.79
N TRP A 268 -1.38 6.31 -5.04
CA TRP A 268 -1.47 6.22 -3.58
C TRP A 268 -2.83 6.59 -3.05
#